data_AF-X0KTK0-F1
#
_entry.id   AF-X0KTK0-F1
#
_cell.length_a   1.000
_cell.length_b   1.000
_cell.length_c   1.000
_cell.angle_alpha   90.00
_cell.angle_beta   90.00
_cell.angle_gamma   90.00
#
_symmetry.space_group_name_H-M   'P 1'
#
loop_
_entity.id
_entity.type
_entity.pdbx_description
1 polymer ?
#
loop_
_entity_poly.entity_id
_entity_poly.type
_entity_poly.pdbx_seq_one_letter_code
_entity_poly.pdbx_strand_id
1 'polypeptide(L)'
;MTADSSRCSECVRRGRSCDEKKLDKDEEEAGEDLLKLHEELAALQARMAVAAGRLSRIRKTKNKVKEHRASEFRRGIQGLEGEDKLAEELSRREHEASEELQSLNPEGIDWGSLGLGDFNFDPLSSDVVGESSSGVVGH
;
A
#
# COMPACT_ATOMS: atom_id res chain seq x y z
N MET A 1 -3.43 72.66 30.48
CA MET A 1 -1.96 72.80 30.50
C MET A 1 -1.46 72.36 29.14
N THR A 2 -1.17 73.32 28.26
CA THR A 2 -0.70 73.10 26.90
C THR A 2 0.74 72.61 26.97
N ALA A 3 0.99 71.39 26.48
CA ALA A 3 2.34 70.86 26.41
C ALA A 3 3.17 71.76 25.47
N ASP A 4 4.22 72.38 26.02
CA ASP A 4 5.25 73.08 25.25
C ASP A 4 6.01 72.07 24.38
N SER A 5 5.42 71.73 23.23
CA SER A 5 6.11 71.00 22.18
C SER A 5 7.14 71.93 21.57
N SER A 6 8.40 71.78 22.01
CA SER A 6 9.59 72.41 21.43
C SER A 6 9.80 71.94 19.97
N ARG A 7 8.97 72.44 19.04
CA ARG A 7 9.12 72.20 17.60
C ARG A 7 10.35 72.96 17.13
N CYS A 8 11.27 72.29 16.43
CA CYS A 8 12.43 72.97 15.89
C CYS A 8 12.01 74.02 14.84
N SER A 9 12.84 75.03 14.62
CA SER A 9 12.54 76.18 13.74
C SER A 9 12.23 75.77 12.29
N GLU A 10 12.71 74.60 11.86
CA GLU A 10 12.40 74.01 10.55
C GLU A 10 10.99 73.42 10.48
N CYS A 11 10.55 72.69 11.52
CA CYS A 11 9.21 72.11 11.62
C CYS A 11 8.12 73.19 11.69
N VAL A 12 8.38 74.30 12.40
CA VAL A 12 7.47 75.46 12.46
C VAL A 12 7.33 76.12 11.08
N ARG A 13 8.44 76.34 10.36
CA ARG A 13 8.45 76.99 9.04
C ARG A 13 7.74 76.17 7.97
N ARG A 14 7.80 74.83 8.07
CA ARG A 14 7.19 73.90 7.09
C ARG A 14 5.78 73.45 7.48
N GLY A 15 5.26 73.87 8.64
CA GLY A 15 3.93 73.48 9.13
C GLY A 15 3.80 72.00 9.56
N ARG A 16 4.90 71.26 9.64
CA ARG A 16 4.92 69.80 9.95
C ARG A 16 5.36 69.53 11.37
N SER A 17 4.92 68.43 11.98
CA SER A 17 5.50 67.97 13.25
C SER A 17 6.86 67.33 12.98
N CYS A 18 7.78 67.36 13.95
CA CYS A 18 9.06 66.68 13.78
C CYS A 18 8.92 65.15 13.83
N ASP A 19 7.75 64.64 14.22
CA ASP A 19 7.41 63.21 14.29
C ASP A 19 6.91 62.66 12.94
N GLU A 20 6.36 63.49 12.04
CA GLU A 20 5.90 63.07 10.70
C GLU A 20 6.99 62.33 9.91
N LYS A 21 8.24 62.83 9.91
CA LYS A 21 9.35 62.18 9.20
C LYS A 21 9.76 60.82 9.79
N LYS A 22 9.45 60.57 11.07
CA LYS A 22 9.69 59.26 11.69
C LYS A 22 8.57 58.31 11.30
N LEU A 23 7.32 58.79 11.36
CA LEU A 23 6.15 58.03 10.93
C LEU A 23 6.24 57.62 9.46
N ASP A 24 6.67 58.52 8.56
CA ASP A 24 6.87 58.21 7.13
C ASP A 24 7.89 57.06 6.94
N LYS A 25 8.95 57.03 7.75
CA LYS A 25 9.97 55.96 7.69
C LYS A 25 9.47 54.65 8.27
N ASP A 26 8.78 54.72 9.41
CA ASP A 26 8.22 53.55 10.07
C ASP A 26 7.11 52.92 9.18
N GLU A 27 6.36 53.73 8.44
CA GLU A 27 5.37 53.28 7.46
C GLU A 27 6.03 52.60 6.24
N GLU A 28 7.12 53.18 5.72
CA GLU A 28 7.90 52.57 4.64
C GLU A 28 8.51 51.23 5.06
N GLU A 29 9.13 51.16 6.25
CA GLU A 29 9.71 49.93 6.82
C GLU A 29 8.62 48.86 7.05
N ALA A 30 7.48 49.23 7.63
CA ALA A 30 6.36 48.31 7.81
C ALA A 30 5.79 47.80 6.47
N GLY A 31 5.78 48.65 5.43
CA GLY A 31 5.38 48.28 4.08
C GLY A 31 6.34 47.26 3.45
N GLU A 32 7.64 47.47 3.58
CA GLU A 32 8.67 46.53 3.11
C GLU A 32 8.57 45.17 3.83
N ASP A 33 8.36 45.18 5.14
CA ASP A 33 8.25 43.95 5.92
C ASP A 33 6.97 43.17 5.60
N LEU A 34 5.86 43.86 5.33
CA LEU A 34 4.63 43.23 4.85
C LEU A 34 4.86 42.53 3.50
N LEU A 35 5.59 43.16 2.58
CA LEU A 35 5.92 42.57 1.28
C LEU A 35 6.80 41.32 1.45
N LYS A 36 7.85 41.38 2.28
CA LYS A 36 8.70 40.22 2.58
C LYS A 36 7.88 39.05 3.14
N LEU A 37 6.98 39.31 4.08
CA LEU A 37 6.10 38.29 4.65
C LEU A 37 5.18 37.66 3.60
N HIS A 38 4.66 38.44 2.65
CA HIS A 38 3.85 37.92 1.55
C HIS A 38 4.67 37.01 0.61
N GLU A 39 5.90 37.39 0.29
CA GLU A 39 6.82 36.58 -0.51
C GLU A 39 7.16 35.26 0.20
N GLU A 40 7.45 35.31 1.50
CA GLU A 40 7.70 34.11 2.32
C GLU A 40 6.48 33.19 2.38
N LEU A 41 5.28 33.76 2.55
CA LEU A 41 4.03 33.00 2.57
C LEU A 41 3.79 32.32 1.21
N ALA A 42 4.00 33.03 0.10
CA ALA A 42 3.87 32.47 -1.24
C ALA A 42 4.88 31.34 -1.48
N ALA A 43 6.14 31.52 -1.06
CA ALA A 43 7.17 30.50 -1.14
C ALA A 43 6.80 29.25 -0.30
N LEU A 44 6.26 29.45 0.90
CA LEU A 44 5.83 28.37 1.77
C LEU A 44 4.64 27.61 1.16
N GLN A 45 3.64 28.31 0.62
CA GLN A 45 2.50 27.71 -0.07
C GLN A 45 2.95 26.89 -1.29
N ALA A 46 3.90 27.38 -2.07
CA ALA A 46 4.47 26.63 -3.19
C ALA A 46 5.15 25.34 -2.74
N ARG A 47 5.94 25.38 -1.65
CA ARG A 47 6.56 24.17 -1.06
C ARG A 47 5.50 23.18 -0.56
N MET A 48 4.45 23.67 0.09
CA MET A 48 3.33 22.83 0.54
C MET A 48 2.62 22.14 -0.62
N ALA A 49 2.34 22.86 -1.71
CA ALA A 49 1.72 22.29 -2.91
C ALA A 49 2.56 21.17 -3.53
N VAL A 50 3.89 21.37 -3.62
CA VAL A 50 4.82 20.35 -4.11
C VAL A 50 4.82 19.12 -3.20
N ALA A 51 4.90 19.31 -1.88
CA ALA A 51 4.87 18.22 -0.91
C ALA A 51 3.55 17.43 -0.94
N ALA A 52 2.41 18.12 -1.01
CA ALA A 52 1.09 17.51 -1.15
C ALA A 52 0.97 16.69 -2.45
N GLY A 53 1.50 17.23 -3.57
CA GLY A 53 1.56 16.52 -4.84
C GLY A 53 2.39 15.23 -4.76
N ARG A 54 3.56 15.27 -4.10
CA ARG A 54 4.38 14.08 -3.85
C ARG A 54 3.63 13.04 -3.01
N LEU A 55 3.00 13.47 -1.91
CA LEU A 55 2.23 12.57 -1.04
C LEU A 55 1.07 11.91 -1.76
N SER A 56 0.34 12.66 -2.60
CA SER A 56 -0.75 12.13 -3.42
C SER A 56 -0.28 11.02 -4.37
N ARG A 57 0.86 11.22 -5.05
CA ARG A 57 1.46 10.18 -5.92
C ARG A 57 1.87 8.94 -5.12
N ILE A 58 2.53 9.11 -3.97
CA ILE A 58 2.91 8.00 -3.10
C ILE A 58 1.67 7.19 -2.67
N ARG A 59 0.59 7.86 -2.26
CA ARG A 59 -0.66 7.21 -1.87
C ARG A 59 -1.29 6.44 -3.04
N LYS A 60 -1.33 7.02 -4.23
CA LYS A 60 -1.83 6.33 -5.44
C LYS A 60 -1.02 5.07 -5.75
N THR A 61 0.31 5.17 -5.73
CA THR A 61 1.19 4.01 -5.96
C THR A 61 0.99 2.94 -4.89
N LYS A 62 0.90 3.33 -3.62
CA LYS A 62 0.63 2.40 -2.51
C LYS A 62 -0.68 1.64 -2.69
N ASN A 63 -1.73 2.31 -3.14
CA ASN A 63 -3.02 1.67 -3.38
C ASN A 63 -2.95 0.67 -4.55
N LYS A 64 -2.32 1.05 -5.67
CA LYS A 64 -2.11 0.13 -6.80
C LYS A 64 -1.34 -1.13 -6.40
N VAL A 65 -0.29 -0.98 -5.56
CA VAL A 65 0.47 -2.12 -5.05
C VAL A 65 -0.40 -3.04 -4.18
N LYS A 66 -1.26 -2.48 -3.33
CA LYS A 66 -2.20 -3.27 -2.52
C LYS A 66 -3.24 -4.00 -3.38
N GLU A 67 -3.82 -3.33 -4.37
CA GLU A 67 -4.78 -3.91 -5.31
C GLU A 67 -4.15 -5.04 -6.12
N HIS A 68 -2.94 -4.82 -6.64
CA HIS A 68 -2.18 -5.84 -7.35
C HIS A 68 -1.90 -7.04 -6.44
N ARG A 69 -1.43 -6.83 -5.20
CA ARG A 69 -1.21 -7.93 -4.25
C ARG A 69 -2.50 -8.73 -3.99
N ALA A 70 -3.63 -8.05 -3.78
CA ALA A 70 -4.91 -8.71 -3.57
C ALA A 70 -5.38 -9.49 -4.81
N SER A 71 -5.13 -8.97 -6.01
CA SER A 71 -5.43 -9.66 -7.26
C SER A 71 -4.60 -10.93 -7.43
N GLU A 72 -3.30 -10.86 -7.18
CA GLU A 72 -2.38 -12.01 -7.24
C GLU A 72 -2.75 -13.08 -6.23
N PHE A 73 -3.07 -12.68 -4.99
CA PHE A 73 -3.52 -13.61 -3.96
C PHE A 73 -4.81 -14.33 -4.38
N ARG A 74 -5.82 -13.61 -4.87
CA ARG A 74 -7.07 -14.24 -5.37
C ARG A 74 -6.83 -15.17 -6.55
N ARG A 75 -5.98 -14.76 -7.50
CA ARG A 75 -5.62 -15.61 -8.64
C ARG A 75 -4.93 -16.89 -8.18
N GLY A 76 -4.02 -16.79 -7.22
CA GLY A 76 -3.34 -17.94 -6.63
C GLY A 76 -4.33 -18.94 -6.01
N ILE A 77 -5.24 -18.46 -5.16
CA ILE A 77 -6.28 -19.31 -4.54
C ILE A 77 -7.17 -19.98 -5.60
N GLN A 78 -7.62 -19.24 -6.61
CA GLN A 78 -8.42 -19.80 -7.70
C GLN A 78 -7.66 -20.85 -8.53
N GLY A 79 -6.35 -20.68 -8.70
CA GLY A 79 -5.50 -21.68 -9.34
C GLY A 79 -5.46 -22.98 -8.54
N LEU A 80 -5.24 -22.88 -7.23
CA LEU A 80 -5.21 -24.04 -6.33
C LEU A 80 -6.56 -24.77 -6.30
N GLU A 81 -7.68 -24.06 -6.22
CA GLU A 81 -9.02 -24.68 -6.29
C GLU A 81 -9.26 -25.41 -7.63
N GLY A 82 -8.64 -24.95 -8.71
CA GLY A 82 -8.69 -25.61 -10.01
C GLY A 82 -7.83 -26.88 -10.05
N GLU A 83 -6.65 -26.83 -9.44
CA GLU A 83 -5.75 -27.98 -9.29
C GLU A 83 -6.37 -29.06 -8.40
N ASP A 84 -7.02 -28.68 -7.28
CA ASP A 84 -7.73 -29.63 -6.39
C ASP A 84 -8.85 -30.36 -7.13
N LYS A 85 -9.68 -29.64 -7.90
CA LYS A 85 -10.74 -30.26 -8.74
C LYS A 85 -10.17 -31.18 -9.81
N LEU A 86 -9.04 -30.80 -10.40
CA LEU A 86 -8.37 -31.64 -11.38
C LEU A 86 -7.82 -32.90 -10.72
N ALA A 87 -7.22 -32.78 -9.53
CA ALA A 87 -6.74 -33.91 -8.75
C ALA A 87 -7.90 -34.87 -8.38
N GLU A 88 -9.02 -34.34 -7.87
CA GLU A 88 -10.23 -35.14 -7.59
C GLU A 88 -10.74 -35.88 -8.83
N GLU A 89 -10.81 -35.21 -9.99
CA GLU A 89 -11.24 -35.82 -11.25
C GLU A 89 -10.24 -36.87 -11.76
N LEU A 90 -8.94 -36.63 -11.60
CA LEU A 90 -7.90 -37.61 -11.96
C LEU A 90 -7.97 -38.84 -11.05
N SER A 91 -8.11 -38.66 -9.73
CA SER A 91 -8.31 -39.77 -8.79
C SER A 91 -9.58 -40.57 -9.09
N ARG A 92 -10.68 -39.90 -9.47
CA ARG A 92 -11.91 -40.58 -9.91
C ARG A 92 -11.65 -41.44 -11.15
N ARG A 93 -10.98 -40.90 -12.17
CA ARG A 93 -10.66 -41.64 -13.41
C ARG A 93 -9.68 -42.78 -13.18
N GLU A 94 -8.68 -42.57 -12.32
CA GLU A 94 -7.74 -43.61 -11.92
C GLU A 94 -8.48 -44.76 -11.22
N HIS A 95 -9.40 -44.45 -10.30
CA HIS A 95 -10.25 -45.45 -9.66
C HIS A 95 -11.13 -46.19 -10.67
N GLU A 96 -11.81 -45.48 -11.58
CA GLU A 96 -12.64 -46.10 -12.63
C GLU A 96 -11.82 -47.02 -13.55
N ALA A 97 -10.64 -46.60 -13.97
CA ALA A 97 -9.71 -47.43 -14.76
C ALA A 97 -9.20 -48.65 -13.97
N SER A 98 -8.99 -48.48 -12.66
CA SER A 98 -8.57 -49.58 -11.78
C SER A 98 -9.67 -50.64 -11.64
N GLU A 99 -10.92 -50.22 -11.42
CA GLU A 99 -12.08 -51.13 -11.37
C GLU A 99 -12.29 -51.85 -12.70
N GLU A 100 -12.13 -51.14 -13.83
CA GLU A 100 -12.21 -51.75 -15.16
C GLU A 100 -11.15 -52.83 -15.33
N LEU A 101 -9.88 -52.54 -14.99
CA LEU A 101 -8.80 -53.52 -15.05
C LEU A 101 -9.03 -54.72 -14.13
N GLN A 102 -9.58 -54.50 -12.93
CA GLN A 102 -9.91 -55.57 -11.99
C GLN A 102 -10.98 -56.52 -12.55
N SER A 103 -11.99 -55.96 -13.22
CA SER A 103 -13.08 -56.73 -13.83
C SER A 103 -12.61 -57.70 -14.92
N LEU A 104 -11.45 -57.42 -15.53
CA LEU A 104 -10.84 -58.24 -16.58
C LEU A 104 -10.04 -59.45 -16.03
N ASN A 105 -9.97 -59.60 -14.70
CA ASN A 105 -9.25 -60.66 -13.97
C ASN A 105 -7.80 -60.90 -14.48
N PRO A 106 -6.91 -59.92 -14.30
CA PRO A 106 -5.57 -59.92 -14.87
C PRO A 106 -4.60 -60.78 -14.05
N GLU A 107 -4.78 -62.10 -14.05
CA GLU A 107 -3.79 -63.00 -13.43
C GLU A 107 -2.49 -63.05 -14.25
N GLY A 108 -1.35 -62.82 -13.58
CA GLY A 108 -0.02 -62.98 -14.16
C GLY A 108 0.51 -61.78 -14.97
N ILE A 109 -0.13 -60.61 -14.89
CA ILE A 109 0.35 -59.38 -15.54
C ILE A 109 1.44 -58.72 -14.69
N ASP A 110 2.58 -58.41 -15.31
CA ASP A 110 3.64 -57.59 -14.72
C ASP A 110 3.34 -56.10 -14.95
N TRP A 111 2.65 -55.49 -13.99
CA TRP A 111 2.27 -54.07 -14.01
C TRP A 111 3.47 -53.11 -13.98
N GLY A 112 4.60 -53.54 -13.40
CA GLY A 112 5.83 -52.75 -13.34
C GLY A 112 6.38 -52.49 -14.75
N SER A 113 6.31 -53.48 -15.64
CA SER A 113 6.70 -53.34 -17.05
C SER A 113 5.79 -52.39 -17.86
N LEU A 114 4.56 -52.15 -17.41
CA LEU A 114 3.62 -51.21 -18.03
C LEU A 114 3.74 -49.78 -17.50
N GLY A 115 4.69 -49.53 -16.58
CA GLY A 115 4.90 -48.22 -15.96
C GLY A 115 3.88 -47.88 -14.87
N LEU A 116 3.09 -48.85 -14.42
CA LEU A 116 2.09 -48.70 -13.36
C LEU A 116 2.68 -49.00 -11.96
N GLY A 117 3.95 -49.43 -11.90
CA GLY A 117 4.65 -49.71 -10.64
C GLY A 117 4.10 -50.95 -9.93
N ASP A 118 4.13 -50.94 -8.58
CA ASP A 118 3.54 -51.98 -7.72
C ASP A 118 2.02 -51.74 -7.60
N PHE A 119 1.33 -51.82 -8.74
CA PHE A 119 -0.08 -51.54 -8.85
C PHE A 119 -0.89 -52.59 -8.08
N ASN A 120 -1.56 -52.15 -7.01
CA ASN A 120 -2.31 -53.02 -6.11
C ASN A 120 -3.77 -52.55 -6.03
N PHE A 121 -4.73 -53.46 -6.21
CA PHE A 121 -6.17 -53.16 -6.25
C PHE A 121 -6.79 -52.91 -4.86
N ASP A 122 -5.97 -52.73 -3.82
CA ASP A 122 -6.45 -52.69 -2.43
C ASP A 122 -7.08 -51.32 -2.11
N PRO A 123 -8.39 -51.24 -1.80
CA PRO A 123 -9.13 -49.97 -1.65
C PRO A 123 -8.79 -49.19 -0.36
N LEU A 124 -7.78 -49.62 0.40
CA LEU A 124 -7.38 -49.03 1.69
C LEU A 124 -5.99 -48.37 1.66
N SER A 125 -5.28 -48.41 0.53
CA SER A 125 -3.96 -47.79 0.40
C SER A 125 -4.05 -46.35 -0.13
N SER A 126 -5.11 -45.60 0.21
CA SER A 126 -5.06 -44.15 0.05
C SER A 126 -4.18 -43.62 1.18
N ASP A 127 -3.02 -43.07 0.83
CA ASP A 127 -2.14 -42.33 1.72
C ASP A 127 -2.91 -41.29 2.54
N VAL A 128 -3.35 -41.67 3.73
CA VAL A 128 -3.75 -40.73 4.78
C VAL A 128 -2.46 -40.13 5.33
N VAL A 129 -1.86 -39.20 4.59
CA VAL A 129 -0.92 -38.23 5.15
C VAL A 129 -1.75 -37.13 5.79
N GLY A 130 -2.41 -37.51 6.89
CA GLY A 130 -3.06 -36.62 7.84
C GLY A 130 -2.40 -36.81 9.19
N GLU A 131 -1.11 -36.49 9.27
CA GLU A 131 -0.39 -36.49 10.56
C GLU A 131 -1.09 -35.50 11.51
N SER A 132 -1.67 -36.09 12.54
CA SER A 132 -2.18 -35.41 13.72
C SER A 132 -1.04 -34.63 14.40
N SER A 133 -1.09 -33.30 14.36
CA SER A 133 -0.37 -32.48 15.34
C SER A 133 -1.32 -32.16 16.49
N SER A 134 -1.33 -33.03 17.50
CA SER A 134 -2.01 -32.78 18.77
C SER A 134 -1.19 -31.84 19.66
N GLY A 135 -1.90 -30.86 20.21
CA GLY A 135 -1.67 -30.11 21.45
C GLY A 135 -0.27 -29.91 22.04
N VAL A 136 0.08 -28.62 22.18
CA VAL A 136 0.59 -28.13 23.47
C VAL A 136 -0.11 -26.82 23.82
N VAL A 137 -0.91 -26.85 24.90
CA VAL A 137 -1.38 -25.68 25.65
C VAL A 137 -0.37 -25.51 26.78
N GLY A 138 0.37 -24.41 26.77
CA GLY A 138 1.30 -24.02 27.83
C GLY A 138 0.66 -22.99 28.74
N HIS A 139 0.73 -23.28 30.04
CA HIS A 139 0.22 -22.55 31.20
C HIS A 139 0.57 -21.06 31.28
#